data_AF-A0AAN4ZZU3-F1
#
_entry.id   AF-A0AAN4ZZU3-F1
#
_cell.length_a   1.000
_cell.length_b   1.000
_cell.length_c   1.000
_cell.angle_alpha   90.00
_cell.angle_beta   90.00
_cell.angle_gamma   90.00
#
_symmetry.space_group_name_H-M   'P 1'
#
loop_
_entity.id
_entity.type
_entity.pdbx_description
1 polymer ?
#
loop_
_entity_poly.entity_id
_entity_poly.type
_entity_poly.pdbx_seq_one_letter_code
_entity_poly.pdbx_strand_id
1 'polypeptide(L)'
;MRLPFNERRAQILEVAAEFFAEHGLTAQTRQLADRCGISQRLLYRFFPTKEDLLREVYRNEILGAFNATWFVSLQDRSRPVAERLERFYADYLASTLTRKWLRLFLHVSLDETNLAPDYIAAIVTPLLEVIMRETAAEKGLSLPDSPDALRQMGWTLHGAISHYAMRLHLCQGSGCLPESRMIALNVRLFLSGFEDMLAAAQQD
;
A
#
# COMPACT_ATOMS: atom_id res chain seq x y z
N MET A 1 14.03 6.62 -34.17
CA MET A 1 13.87 5.15 -34.08
C MET A 1 12.52 4.84 -33.45
N ARG A 2 11.71 3.94 -34.04
CA ARG A 2 10.39 3.57 -33.49
C ARG A 2 10.60 2.58 -32.35
N LEU A 3 10.18 2.93 -31.12
CA LEU A 3 10.22 1.97 -30.01
C LEU A 3 9.39 0.72 -30.33
N PRO A 4 9.86 -0.48 -29.96
CA PRO A 4 9.06 -1.70 -29.95
C PRO A 4 7.72 -1.51 -29.21
N PHE A 5 6.72 -2.29 -29.58
CA PHE A 5 5.36 -2.15 -29.05
C PHE A 5 5.33 -2.23 -27.51
N ASN A 6 6.00 -3.22 -26.93
CA ASN A 6 6.02 -3.43 -25.48
C ASN A 6 6.76 -2.29 -24.74
N GLU A 7 7.88 -1.81 -25.27
CA GLU A 7 8.60 -0.68 -24.69
C GLU A 7 7.77 0.61 -24.73
N ARG A 8 7.07 0.86 -25.86
CA ARG A 8 6.15 1.99 -25.96
C ARG A 8 5.01 1.88 -24.95
N ARG A 9 4.46 0.69 -24.80
CA ARG A 9 3.36 0.41 -23.88
C ARG A 9 3.78 0.64 -22.43
N ALA A 10 4.96 0.17 -22.03
CA ALA A 10 5.53 0.41 -20.71
C ALA A 10 5.80 1.90 -20.47
N GLN A 11 6.36 2.61 -21.46
CA GLN A 11 6.56 4.05 -21.39
C GLN A 11 5.24 4.80 -21.14
N ILE A 12 4.17 4.43 -21.85
CA ILE A 12 2.85 5.05 -21.67
C ILE A 12 2.33 4.79 -20.24
N LEU A 13 2.51 3.58 -19.71
CA LEU A 13 2.05 3.24 -18.36
C LEU A 13 2.77 4.06 -17.27
N GLU A 14 4.08 4.25 -17.39
CA GLU A 14 4.84 5.08 -16.43
C GLU A 14 4.33 6.53 -16.44
N VAL A 15 4.18 7.11 -17.63
CA VAL A 15 3.67 8.50 -17.77
C VAL A 15 2.22 8.59 -17.29
N ALA A 16 1.41 7.56 -17.54
CA ALA A 16 0.02 7.51 -17.08
C ALA A 16 -0.07 7.41 -15.55
N ALA A 17 0.80 6.63 -14.90
CA ALA A 17 0.86 6.54 -13.45
C ALA A 17 1.15 7.90 -12.80
N GLU A 18 2.16 8.62 -13.29
CA GLU A 18 2.44 9.99 -12.83
C GLU A 18 1.27 10.93 -13.11
N PHE A 19 0.72 10.90 -14.32
CA PHE A 19 -0.36 11.78 -14.74
C PHE A 19 -1.62 11.61 -13.89
N PHE A 20 -2.05 10.36 -13.65
CA PHE A 20 -3.22 10.09 -12.82
C PHE A 20 -2.95 10.30 -11.33
N ALA A 21 -1.72 10.10 -10.86
CA ALA A 21 -1.34 10.51 -9.51
C ALA A 21 -1.49 12.03 -9.35
N GLU A 22 -1.07 12.83 -10.33
CA GLU A 22 -1.10 14.30 -10.24
C GLU A 22 -2.50 14.89 -10.46
N HIS A 23 -3.23 14.39 -11.44
CA HIS A 23 -4.46 15.02 -11.93
C HIS A 23 -5.75 14.26 -11.59
N GLY A 24 -5.64 13.08 -10.95
CA GLY A 24 -6.77 12.24 -10.59
C GLY A 24 -7.34 11.41 -11.75
N LEU A 25 -8.19 10.44 -11.43
CA LEU A 25 -8.70 9.46 -12.41
C LEU A 25 -9.66 10.07 -13.43
N THR A 26 -10.23 11.25 -13.17
CA THR A 26 -11.15 11.92 -14.10
C THR A 26 -10.43 12.72 -15.19
N ALA A 27 -9.10 12.86 -15.12
CA ALA A 27 -8.29 13.61 -16.08
C ALA A 27 -8.44 13.10 -17.53
N GLN A 28 -8.27 13.99 -18.51
CA GLN A 28 -8.54 13.70 -19.92
C GLN A 28 -7.38 12.96 -20.58
N THR A 29 -7.65 11.82 -21.22
CA THR A 29 -6.64 10.99 -21.90
C THR A 29 -5.95 11.69 -23.07
N ARG A 30 -6.54 12.76 -23.61
CA ARG A 30 -5.90 13.62 -24.61
C ARG A 30 -4.64 14.31 -24.05
N GLN A 31 -4.72 14.85 -22.84
CA GLN A 31 -3.56 15.50 -22.18
C GLN A 31 -2.45 14.48 -21.88
N LEU A 32 -2.84 13.26 -21.49
CA LEU A 32 -1.89 12.16 -21.33
C LEU A 32 -1.21 11.80 -22.66
N ALA A 33 -1.96 11.69 -23.75
CA ALA A 33 -1.39 11.37 -25.07
C ALA A 33 -0.36 12.45 -25.49
N ASP A 34 -0.69 13.72 -25.27
CA ASP A 34 0.21 14.85 -25.52
C ASP A 34 1.48 14.75 -24.66
N ARG A 35 1.36 14.43 -23.36
CA ARG A 35 2.51 14.21 -22.44
C ARG A 35 3.38 13.01 -22.87
N CYS A 36 2.77 11.97 -23.45
CA CYS A 36 3.46 10.83 -24.02
C CYS A 36 4.08 11.10 -25.41
N GLY A 37 3.81 12.26 -26.03
CA GLY A 37 4.24 12.58 -27.39
C GLY A 37 3.61 11.69 -28.47
N ILE A 38 2.37 11.21 -28.24
CA ILE A 38 1.64 10.34 -29.18
C ILE A 38 0.25 10.89 -29.48
N SER A 39 -0.36 10.43 -30.56
CA SER A 39 -1.77 10.74 -30.81
C SER A 39 -2.68 9.96 -29.86
N GLN A 40 -3.82 10.55 -29.51
CA GLN A 40 -4.86 9.88 -28.71
C GLN A 40 -5.34 8.57 -29.38
N ARG A 41 -5.40 8.54 -30.71
CA ARG A 41 -5.70 7.31 -31.47
C ARG A 41 -4.66 6.22 -31.24
N LEU A 42 -3.37 6.57 -31.14
CA LEU A 42 -2.31 5.61 -30.85
C LEU A 42 -2.39 5.14 -29.38
N LEU A 43 -2.71 6.02 -28.44
CA LEU A 43 -2.97 5.64 -27.04
C LEU A 43 -4.06 4.56 -26.96
N TYR A 44 -5.21 4.78 -27.61
CA TYR A 44 -6.31 3.82 -27.62
C TYR A 44 -6.01 2.52 -28.40
N ARG A 45 -4.95 2.48 -29.20
CA ARG A 45 -4.47 1.23 -29.80
C ARG A 45 -3.77 0.33 -28.77
N PHE A 46 -3.17 0.92 -27.72
CA PHE A 46 -2.54 0.16 -26.63
C PHE A 46 -3.54 -0.17 -25.52
N PHE A 47 -4.45 0.76 -25.23
CA PHE A 47 -5.42 0.66 -24.14
C PHE A 47 -6.81 1.03 -24.71
N PRO A 48 -7.64 0.05 -25.10
CA PRO A 48 -8.87 0.30 -25.87
C PRO A 48 -9.83 1.32 -25.22
N THR A 49 -9.88 1.33 -23.89
CA THR A 49 -10.66 2.28 -23.10
C THR A 49 -9.81 2.99 -22.04
N LYS A 50 -10.35 4.04 -21.43
CA LYS A 50 -9.68 4.70 -20.30
C LYS A 50 -9.66 3.77 -19.09
N GLU A 51 -10.71 3.01 -18.90
CA GLU A 51 -10.88 2.01 -17.84
C GLU A 51 -9.82 0.90 -17.96
N ASP A 52 -9.52 0.43 -19.18
CA ASP A 52 -8.43 -0.53 -19.41
C ASP A 52 -7.07 0.05 -19.03
N LEU A 53 -6.80 1.31 -19.44
CA LEU A 53 -5.57 2.00 -19.05
C LEU A 53 -5.47 2.15 -17.52
N LEU A 54 -6.54 2.59 -16.86
CA LEU A 54 -6.57 2.78 -15.41
C LEU A 54 -6.38 1.48 -14.65
N ARG A 55 -7.05 0.40 -15.08
CA ARG A 55 -6.89 -0.94 -14.51
C ARG A 55 -5.45 -1.42 -14.59
N GLU A 56 -4.77 -1.13 -15.69
CA GLU A 56 -3.37 -1.51 -15.86
C GLU A 56 -2.39 -0.65 -15.08
N VAL A 57 -2.60 0.67 -15.03
CA VAL A 57 -1.85 1.55 -14.13
C VAL A 57 -1.99 1.07 -12.70
N TYR A 58 -3.22 0.79 -12.26
CA TYR A 58 -3.48 0.27 -10.93
C TYR A 58 -2.78 -1.08 -10.69
N ARG A 59 -2.90 -2.04 -11.62
CA ARG A 59 -2.26 -3.35 -11.49
C ARG A 59 -0.74 -3.22 -11.38
N ASN A 60 -0.12 -2.35 -12.17
CA ASN A 60 1.33 -2.19 -12.16
C ASN A 60 1.84 -1.43 -10.93
N GLU A 61 1.17 -0.35 -10.55
CA GLU A 61 1.64 0.53 -9.48
C GLU A 61 1.20 0.06 -8.10
N ILE A 62 -0.06 -0.36 -7.95
CA ILE A 62 -0.62 -0.72 -6.64
C ILE A 62 -0.30 -2.18 -6.33
N LEU A 63 -0.67 -3.11 -7.22
CA LEU A 63 -0.39 -4.53 -6.99
C LEU A 63 1.07 -4.89 -7.24
N GLY A 64 1.74 -4.23 -8.18
CA GLY A 64 3.16 -4.47 -8.46
C GLY A 64 4.11 -4.00 -7.36
N ALA A 65 3.66 -3.10 -6.47
CA ALA A 65 4.42 -2.71 -5.28
C ALA A 65 4.43 -3.79 -4.19
N PHE A 66 3.62 -4.85 -4.33
CA PHE A 66 3.64 -5.98 -3.41
C PHE A 66 4.98 -6.73 -3.49
N ASN A 67 5.59 -6.98 -2.33
CA ASN A 67 6.79 -7.78 -2.24
C ASN A 67 6.54 -9.04 -1.38
N ALA A 68 6.60 -10.22 -2.01
CA ALA A 68 6.40 -11.49 -1.33
C ALA A 68 7.43 -11.77 -0.23
N THR A 69 8.62 -11.14 -0.27
CA THR A 69 9.64 -11.30 0.77
C THR A 69 9.24 -10.69 2.11
N TRP A 70 8.20 -9.84 2.15
CA TRP A 70 7.64 -9.31 3.39
C TRP A 70 7.14 -10.42 4.31
N PHE A 71 6.38 -11.38 3.79
CA PHE A 71 5.87 -12.50 4.58
C PHE A 71 7.01 -13.37 5.12
N VAL A 72 8.01 -13.65 4.27
CA VAL A 72 9.22 -14.39 4.70
C VAL A 72 9.92 -13.66 5.84
N SER A 73 10.13 -12.35 5.70
CA SER A 73 10.80 -11.52 6.72
C SER A 73 10.00 -11.42 8.02
N LEU A 74 8.68 -11.31 7.92
CA LEU A 74 7.78 -11.25 9.07
C LEU A 74 7.70 -12.60 9.81
N GLN A 75 7.94 -13.73 9.14
CA GLN A 75 7.86 -15.06 9.74
C GLN A 75 9.21 -15.62 10.21
N ASP A 76 10.30 -14.87 10.06
CA ASP A 76 11.65 -15.26 10.51
C ASP A 76 11.80 -15.16 12.05
N ARG A 77 11.33 -16.19 12.76
CA ARG A 77 11.37 -16.28 14.24
C ARG A 77 12.78 -16.39 14.84
N SER A 78 13.84 -16.38 14.03
CA SER A 78 15.20 -16.23 14.54
C SER A 78 15.48 -14.83 15.12
N ARG A 79 14.60 -13.86 14.82
CA ARG A 79 14.69 -12.47 15.29
C ARG A 79 13.45 -12.08 16.09
N PRO A 80 13.59 -11.17 17.09
CA PRO A 80 12.45 -10.62 17.81
C PRO A 80 11.42 -9.99 16.87
N VAL A 81 10.13 -10.08 17.21
CA VAL A 81 9.02 -9.56 16.38
C VAL A 81 9.15 -8.07 16.16
N ALA A 82 9.66 -7.32 17.14
CA ALA A 82 9.90 -5.90 17.02
C ALA A 82 10.83 -5.57 15.84
N GLU A 83 11.96 -6.28 15.74
CA GLU A 83 12.93 -6.08 14.66
C GLU A 83 12.34 -6.47 13.29
N ARG A 84 11.56 -7.56 13.24
CA ARG A 84 10.89 -7.99 12.02
C ARG A 84 9.88 -6.95 11.52
N LEU A 85 9.06 -6.42 12.42
CA LEU A 85 8.07 -5.38 12.12
C LEU A 85 8.74 -4.09 11.68
N GLU A 86 9.78 -3.65 12.38
CA GLU A 86 10.53 -2.44 12.04
C GLU A 86 11.14 -2.54 10.64
N ARG A 87 11.79 -3.67 10.32
CA ARG A 87 12.36 -3.93 8.99
C ARG A 87 11.28 -3.96 7.90
N PHE A 88 10.18 -4.66 8.14
CA PHE A 88 9.06 -4.73 7.21
C PHE A 88 8.49 -3.33 6.91
N TYR A 89 8.20 -2.54 7.94
CA TYR A 89 7.59 -1.24 7.76
C TYR A 89 8.54 -0.19 7.17
N ALA A 90 9.85 -0.33 7.38
CA ALA A 90 10.85 0.49 6.70
C ALA A 90 10.82 0.24 5.18
N ASP A 91 10.79 -1.03 4.77
CA ASP A 91 10.68 -1.40 3.36
C ASP A 91 9.32 -0.98 2.78
N TYR A 92 8.22 -1.25 3.49
CA TYR A 92 6.87 -0.87 3.07
C TYR A 92 6.69 0.64 2.83
N LEU A 93 7.28 1.49 3.68
CA LEU A 93 7.28 2.94 3.47
C LEU A 93 8.07 3.33 2.22
N ALA A 94 9.26 2.75 2.04
CA ALA A 94 10.16 3.08 0.94
C ALA A 94 9.67 2.58 -0.42
N SER A 95 9.08 1.38 -0.49
CA SER A 95 8.68 0.74 -1.74
C SER A 95 7.23 0.97 -2.12
N THR A 96 6.34 1.11 -1.13
CA THR A 96 4.88 1.09 -1.37
C THR A 96 4.25 2.42 -1.02
N LEU A 97 4.43 2.96 0.19
CA LEU A 97 3.74 4.19 0.60
C LEU A 97 4.41 5.48 0.06
N THR A 98 4.92 5.43 -1.16
CA THR A 98 5.48 6.59 -1.87
C THR A 98 4.41 7.62 -2.20
N ARG A 99 4.82 8.86 -2.49
CA ARG A 99 3.90 9.93 -2.92
C ARG A 99 3.06 9.53 -4.15
N LYS A 100 3.67 8.87 -5.15
CA LYS A 100 2.97 8.44 -6.38
C LYS A 100 1.88 7.42 -6.02
N TRP A 101 2.27 6.37 -5.28
CA TRP A 101 1.38 5.30 -4.87
C TRP A 101 0.22 5.79 -4.00
N LEU A 102 0.50 6.60 -2.97
CA LEU A 102 -0.52 7.14 -2.07
C LEU A 102 -1.58 7.96 -2.81
N ARG A 103 -1.16 8.77 -3.78
CA ARG A 103 -2.09 9.59 -4.58
C ARG A 103 -2.96 8.72 -5.48
N LEU A 104 -2.37 7.74 -6.16
CA LEU A 104 -3.13 6.77 -6.97
C LEU A 104 -4.12 5.98 -6.10
N PHE A 105 -3.65 5.46 -4.96
CA PHE A 105 -4.48 4.70 -4.03
C PHE A 105 -5.63 5.55 -3.47
N LEU A 106 -5.39 6.81 -3.10
CA LEU A 106 -6.46 7.71 -2.65
C LEU A 106 -7.47 8.00 -3.74
N HIS A 107 -7.01 8.29 -4.97
CA HIS A 107 -7.93 8.55 -6.06
C HIS A 107 -8.80 7.33 -6.36
N VAL A 108 -8.24 6.13 -6.33
CA VAL A 108 -8.99 4.89 -6.58
C VAL A 108 -9.91 4.50 -5.42
N SER A 109 -9.56 4.90 -4.18
CA SER A 109 -10.38 4.68 -2.98
C SER A 109 -11.59 5.60 -2.91
N LEU A 110 -11.59 6.72 -3.63
CA LEU A 110 -12.70 7.67 -3.72
C LEU A 110 -13.59 7.43 -4.95
N ASP A 111 -13.20 6.50 -5.82
CA ASP A 111 -13.96 6.10 -7.00
C ASP A 111 -14.85 4.88 -6.68
N GLU A 112 -15.89 4.62 -7.47
CA GLU A 112 -16.82 3.49 -7.29
C GLU A 112 -16.23 2.16 -7.80
N THR A 113 -14.91 2.08 -7.94
CA THR A 113 -14.21 0.87 -8.43
C THR A 113 -13.88 -0.08 -7.29
N ASN A 114 -13.90 -1.39 -7.56
CA ASN A 114 -13.48 -2.40 -6.58
C ASN A 114 -11.96 -2.50 -6.38
N LEU A 115 -11.18 -1.64 -7.04
CA LEU A 115 -9.73 -1.76 -7.05
C LEU A 115 -9.12 -1.56 -5.64
N ALA A 116 -9.49 -0.51 -4.89
CA ALA A 116 -8.98 -0.34 -3.53
C ALA A 116 -9.38 -1.50 -2.58
N PRO A 117 -10.66 -1.93 -2.53
CA PRO A 117 -11.07 -3.13 -1.81
C PRO A 117 -10.28 -4.39 -2.20
N ASP A 118 -10.04 -4.61 -3.49
CA ASP A 118 -9.31 -5.78 -3.98
C ASP A 118 -7.86 -5.82 -3.45
N TYR A 119 -7.16 -4.67 -3.39
CA TYR A 119 -5.82 -4.59 -2.79
C TYR A 119 -5.86 -4.87 -1.28
N ILE A 120 -6.82 -4.28 -0.57
CA ILE A 120 -6.96 -4.49 0.87
C ILE A 120 -7.19 -5.97 1.15
N ALA A 121 -8.11 -6.60 0.44
CA ALA A 121 -8.42 -8.02 0.61
C ALA A 121 -7.24 -8.93 0.23
N ALA A 122 -6.55 -8.65 -0.88
CA ALA A 122 -5.49 -9.53 -1.39
C ALA A 122 -4.16 -9.37 -0.66
N ILE A 123 -3.84 -8.16 -0.19
CA ILE A 123 -2.49 -7.83 0.30
C ILE A 123 -2.53 -7.42 1.78
N VAL A 124 -3.33 -6.41 2.12
CA VAL A 124 -3.31 -5.83 3.48
C VAL A 124 -3.87 -6.83 4.49
N THR A 125 -5.02 -7.44 4.23
CA THR A 125 -5.65 -8.39 5.15
C THR A 125 -4.72 -9.56 5.53
N PRO A 126 -4.09 -10.27 4.58
CA PRO A 126 -3.10 -11.31 4.93
C PRO A 126 -1.89 -10.77 5.71
N LEU A 127 -1.42 -9.54 5.42
CA LEU A 127 -0.34 -8.90 6.18
C LEU A 127 -0.75 -8.64 7.63
N LEU A 128 -1.96 -8.12 7.86
CA LEU A 128 -2.49 -7.92 9.21
C LEU A 128 -2.53 -9.24 9.98
N GLU A 129 -3.08 -10.29 9.37
CA GLU A 129 -3.18 -11.62 9.99
C GLU A 129 -1.80 -12.20 10.34
N VAL A 130 -0.78 -12.02 9.49
CA VAL A 130 0.59 -12.44 9.78
C VAL A 130 1.19 -11.65 10.94
N ILE A 131 1.04 -10.32 10.95
CA ILE A 131 1.54 -9.45 12.03
C ILE A 131 0.94 -9.88 13.37
N MET A 132 -0.38 -10.09 13.41
CA MET A 132 -1.07 -10.51 14.63
C MET A 132 -0.62 -11.90 15.08
N ARG A 133 -0.56 -12.87 14.17
CA ARG A 133 -0.13 -14.26 14.48
C ARG A 133 1.29 -14.32 15.01
N GLU A 134 2.21 -13.60 14.38
CA GLU A 134 3.63 -13.63 14.78
C GLU A 134 3.86 -12.89 16.11
N THR A 135 3.09 -11.84 16.37
CA THR A 135 3.13 -11.13 17.67
C THR A 135 2.57 -12.01 18.79
N ALA A 136 1.43 -12.66 18.56
CA ALA A 136 0.83 -13.57 19.53
C ALA A 136 1.74 -14.78 19.82
N ALA A 137 2.37 -15.35 18.78
CA ALA A 137 3.30 -16.47 18.92
C ALA A 137 4.53 -16.12 19.79
N GLU A 138 5.10 -14.92 19.63
CA GLU A 138 6.23 -14.49 20.46
C GLU A 138 5.84 -14.24 21.92
N LYS A 139 4.61 -13.78 22.16
CA LYS A 139 4.07 -13.53 23.50
C LYS A 139 3.44 -14.75 24.17
N GLY A 140 3.28 -15.86 23.45
CA GLY A 140 2.59 -17.06 23.95
C GLY A 140 1.08 -16.83 24.21
N LEU A 141 0.46 -15.94 23.44
CA LEU A 141 -0.96 -15.57 23.59
C LEU A 141 -1.82 -16.20 22.50
N SER A 142 -3.10 -16.40 22.79
CA SER A 142 -4.10 -16.82 21.80
C SER A 142 -4.77 -15.62 21.15
N LEU A 143 -4.98 -15.70 19.83
CA LEU A 143 -5.73 -14.70 19.08
C LEU A 143 -7.25 -14.85 19.29
N PRO A 144 -8.05 -13.79 19.09
CA PRO A 144 -9.50 -13.89 19.12
C PRO A 144 -10.03 -14.75 17.96
N ASP A 145 -11.16 -15.42 18.19
CA ASP A 145 -11.83 -16.22 17.16
C ASP A 145 -12.49 -15.34 16.07
N SER A 146 -12.83 -14.10 16.41
CA SER A 146 -13.43 -13.13 15.47
C SER A 146 -12.39 -12.62 14.47
N PRO A 147 -12.56 -12.90 13.16
CA PRO A 147 -11.64 -12.39 12.13
C PRO A 147 -11.67 -10.87 12.02
N ASP A 148 -12.81 -10.25 12.30
CA ASP A 148 -12.95 -8.80 12.23
C ASP A 148 -12.25 -8.10 13.39
N ALA A 149 -12.32 -8.67 14.60
CA ALA A 149 -11.56 -8.18 15.74
C ALA A 149 -10.04 -8.29 15.49
N LEU A 150 -9.59 -9.45 14.97
CA LEU A 150 -8.19 -9.67 14.60
C LEU A 150 -7.69 -8.62 13.60
N ARG A 151 -8.47 -8.36 12.55
CA ARG A 151 -8.12 -7.37 11.52
C ARG A 151 -8.14 -5.96 12.08
N GLN A 152 -9.13 -5.61 12.89
CA GLN A 152 -9.22 -4.30 13.53
C GLN A 152 -8.01 -4.01 14.42
N MET A 153 -7.54 -5.01 15.17
CA MET A 153 -6.31 -4.90 15.93
C MET A 153 -5.09 -4.68 15.02
N GLY A 154 -4.97 -5.44 13.93
CA GLY A 154 -3.89 -5.24 12.96
C GLY A 154 -3.86 -3.82 12.36
N TRP A 155 -5.05 -3.24 12.12
CA TRP A 155 -5.19 -1.87 11.63
C TRP A 155 -4.66 -0.81 12.59
N THR A 156 -4.55 -1.08 13.90
CA THR A 156 -4.01 -0.09 14.84
C THR A 156 -2.57 0.30 14.52
N LEU A 157 -1.73 -0.68 14.18
CA LEU A 157 -0.35 -0.45 13.76
C LEU A 157 -0.27 -0.02 12.29
N HIS A 158 -0.90 -0.79 11.40
CA HIS A 158 -0.80 -0.55 9.95
C HIS A 158 -1.40 0.81 9.55
N GLY A 159 -2.52 1.18 10.17
CA GLY A 159 -3.19 2.45 9.96
C GLY A 159 -2.37 3.64 10.46
N ALA A 160 -1.72 3.52 11.62
CA ALA A 160 -0.86 4.58 12.15
C ALA A 160 0.33 4.88 11.20
N ILE A 161 0.94 3.84 10.64
CA ILE A 161 2.05 3.97 9.69
C ILE A 161 1.57 4.50 8.34
N SER A 162 0.44 4.01 7.83
CA SER A 162 -0.17 4.52 6.59
C SER A 162 -0.55 6.00 6.71
N HIS A 163 -1.16 6.39 7.83
CA HIS A 163 -1.53 7.78 8.11
C HIS A 163 -0.29 8.67 8.27
N TYR A 164 0.81 8.17 8.87
CA TYR A 164 2.08 8.88 8.86
C TYR A 164 2.55 9.18 7.43
N ALA A 165 2.57 8.18 6.55
CA ALA A 165 3.02 8.35 5.16
C ALA A 165 2.15 9.37 4.41
N MET A 166 0.83 9.34 4.65
CA MET A 166 -0.09 10.36 4.11
C MET A 166 0.31 11.77 4.58
N ARG A 167 0.55 11.98 5.87
CA ARG A 167 0.98 13.30 6.37
C ARG A 167 2.31 13.73 5.79
N LEU A 168 3.25 12.80 5.68
CA LEU A 168 4.58 13.05 5.11
C LEU A 168 4.49 13.52 3.65
N HIS A 169 3.73 12.80 2.81
CA HIS A 169 3.73 13.03 1.37
C HIS A 169 2.62 13.96 0.86
N LEU A 170 1.53 14.13 1.61
CA LEU A 170 0.33 14.86 1.17
C LEU A 170 0.04 16.11 2.00
N CYS A 171 0.55 16.19 3.24
CA CYS A 171 0.34 17.33 4.15
C CYS A 171 1.61 18.17 4.36
N GLN A 172 2.50 18.22 3.35
CA GLN A 172 3.75 19.01 3.37
C GLN A 172 4.74 18.62 4.49
N GLY A 173 4.64 17.42 5.06
CA GLY A 173 5.62 16.88 6.02
C GLY A 173 5.72 17.61 7.37
N SER A 174 4.81 18.54 7.66
CA SER A 174 4.86 19.33 8.90
C SER A 174 4.81 18.45 10.15
N GLY A 175 5.85 18.54 10.99
CA GLY A 175 5.91 17.87 12.29
C GLY A 175 6.11 16.34 12.23
N CYS A 176 6.64 15.79 11.14
CA CYS A 176 6.94 14.36 11.04
C CYS A 176 8.27 14.01 11.71
N LEU A 177 8.28 12.99 12.57
CA LEU A 177 9.51 12.38 13.06
C LEU A 177 10.25 11.68 11.91
N PRO A 178 11.57 11.45 12.04
CA PRO A 178 12.29 10.54 11.14
C PRO A 178 11.58 9.18 11.08
N GLU A 179 11.49 8.59 9.89
CA GLU A 179 10.73 7.37 9.63
C GLU A 179 11.09 6.25 10.61
N SER A 180 12.38 5.94 10.77
CA SER A 180 12.86 4.91 11.71
C SER A 180 12.38 5.12 13.14
N ARG A 181 12.35 6.37 13.61
CA ARG A 181 11.88 6.73 14.95
C ARG A 181 10.36 6.60 15.07
N MET A 182 9.62 6.96 14.02
CA MET A 182 8.17 6.80 13.97
C MET A 182 7.77 5.32 13.95
N ILE A 183 8.43 4.50 13.15
CA ILE A 183 8.20 3.06 13.09
C ILE A 183 8.47 2.45 14.46
N ALA A 184 9.67 2.67 15.03
CA ALA A 184 10.04 2.12 16.34
C ALA A 184 9.06 2.54 17.46
N LEU A 185 8.57 3.79 17.42
CA LEU A 185 7.56 4.27 18.37
C LEU A 185 6.25 3.48 18.24
N ASN A 186 5.70 3.35 17.02
CA ASN A 186 4.43 2.67 16.80
C ASN A 186 4.54 1.16 17.03
N VAL A 187 5.63 0.52 16.62
CA VAL A 187 5.90 -0.89 16.91
C VAL A 187 5.98 -1.11 18.41
N ARG A 188 6.71 -0.28 19.15
CA ARG A 188 6.79 -0.38 20.61
C ARG A 188 5.42 -0.24 21.27
N LEU A 189 4.65 0.79 20.91
CA LEU A 189 3.31 1.02 21.47
C LEU A 189 2.39 -0.17 21.20
N PHE A 190 2.38 -0.68 19.97
CA PHE A 190 1.60 -1.84 19.57
C PHE A 190 1.99 -3.09 20.39
N LEU A 191 3.28 -3.39 20.51
CA LEU A 191 3.75 -4.57 21.23
C LEU A 191 3.52 -4.47 22.75
N SER A 192 3.62 -3.27 23.32
CA SER A 192 3.33 -3.04 24.73
C SER A 192 1.84 -3.16 25.04
N GLY A 193 0.97 -2.63 24.19
CA GLY A 193 -0.49 -2.68 24.38
C GLY A 193 -1.17 -3.94 23.84
N PHE A 194 -0.42 -4.88 23.26
CA PHE A 194 -0.99 -6.02 22.53
C PHE A 194 -1.91 -6.89 23.38
N GLU A 195 -1.50 -7.19 24.61
CA GLU A 195 -2.26 -8.05 25.53
C GLU A 195 -3.56 -7.38 25.99
N ASP A 196 -3.51 -6.10 26.33
CA ASP A 196 -4.69 -5.30 26.67
C ASP A 196 -5.67 -5.21 25.49
N MET A 197 -5.16 -5.06 24.26
CA MET A 197 -5.99 -5.08 23.05
C MET A 197 -6.69 -6.43 22.86
N LEU A 198 -6.02 -7.56 23.15
CA LEU A 198 -6.65 -8.88 23.05
C LEU A 198 -7.75 -9.04 24.10
N ALA A 199 -7.47 -8.63 25.34
CA ALA A 199 -8.44 -8.69 26.42
C ALA A 199 -9.69 -7.85 26.12
N ALA A 200 -9.53 -6.69 25.47
CA ALA A 200 -10.65 -5.87 25.02
C ALA A 200 -11.43 -6.48 23.85
N ALA A 201 -10.73 -7.14 22.91
CA ALA A 201 -11.33 -7.76 21.73
C ALA A 201 -12.13 -9.05 22.01
N GLN A 202 -11.99 -9.62 23.22
CA GLN A 202 -12.66 -10.85 23.66
C GLN A 202 -13.90 -10.58 24.54
N GLN A 203 -14.27 -9.31 24.76
CA GLN A 203 -15.38 -8.93 25.65
C GLN A 203 -16.76 -8.88 24.97
N ASP A 204 -16.88 -9.38 23.74
CA ASP A 204 -18.14 -9.50 22.99
C ASP A 204 -18.76 -10.90 23.09
#